data_AF-A0A9D2QD16-F1
#
_entry.id   AF-A0A9D2QD16-F1
#
_cell.length_a   1.000
_cell.length_b   1.000
_cell.length_c   1.000
_cell.angle_alpha   90.00
_cell.angle_beta   90.00
_cell.angle_gamma   90.00
#
_symmetry.space_group_name_H-M   'P 1'
#
loop_
_entity.id
_entity.type
_entity.pdbx_description
1 polymer ?
#
loop_
_entity_poly.entity_id
_entity_poly.type
_entity_poly.pdbx_seq_one_letter_code
_entity_poly.pdbx_strand_id
1 'polypeptide(L)'
;MSVLTVIFILSAVTGIKRGIMLLSNINMGLVVGLALFVLITGPTLFLLDLLPTSIYAFFENLLAMLEVNASQGEVKSEFVTAWTMLFWAWWISWSPFVGMFIAKISKGCTIRQFVTVVVLVPSLISVAWYVIFFVTAEDSATVVMGSMSQSGRAAPTKPVTIVWGAALGLIAIFLLLAGGENALSGLQSIMVACSLPFALIIIGMMVSWAKNLGNIPSTIRRAYTRTALTRGVRRGIDEHGDDFVFGVAEVPAEEGARANFDSDDPALTEWYTDAVEDAEDAETEDTEGAAESAAATDASDTSEQK
;
A
#
# COMPACT_ATOMS: atom_id res chain seq x y z
N MET A 1 1.19 -2.95 27.56
CA MET A 1 2.01 -1.94 26.88
C MET A 1 3.39 -1.81 27.49
N SER A 2 3.55 -1.52 28.79
CA SER A 2 4.86 -1.25 29.42
C SER A 2 5.93 -2.35 29.21
N VAL A 3 5.55 -3.64 29.25
CA VAL A 3 6.47 -4.76 29.00
C VAL A 3 6.92 -4.82 27.54
N LEU A 4 6.00 -4.58 26.59
CA LEU A 4 6.33 -4.53 25.16
C LEU A 4 7.23 -3.33 24.84
N THR A 5 7.02 -2.19 25.49
CA THR A 5 7.89 -1.00 25.32
C THR A 5 9.30 -1.28 25.79
N VAL A 6 9.46 -1.95 26.95
CA VAL A 6 10.79 -2.32 27.48
C VAL A 6 11.50 -3.31 26.55
N ILE A 7 10.79 -4.33 26.06
CA ILE A 7 11.35 -5.31 25.12
C ILE A 7 11.75 -4.64 23.80
N PHE A 8 10.92 -3.73 23.27
CA PHE A 8 11.20 -3.00 22.05
C PHE A 8 12.44 -2.09 22.20
N ILE A 9 12.55 -1.36 23.31
CA ILE A 9 13.71 -0.50 23.59
C ILE A 9 14.99 -1.34 23.68
N LEU A 10 14.95 -2.47 24.40
CA LEU A 10 16.11 -3.38 24.50
C LEU A 10 16.49 -3.99 23.15
N SER A 11 15.51 -4.32 22.30
CA SER A 11 15.74 -4.81 20.94
C SER A 11 16.29 -3.71 20.01
N ALA A 12 15.88 -2.45 20.18
CA ALA A 12 16.36 -1.35 19.35
C ALA A 12 17.84 -1.03 19.63
N VAL A 13 18.31 -1.26 20.86
CA VAL A 13 19.69 -0.96 21.28
C VAL A 13 20.69 -2.07 20.88
N THR A 14 20.23 -3.29 20.57
CA THR A 14 21.11 -4.47 20.38
C THR A 14 21.45 -4.81 18.93
N GLY A 15 20.92 -4.10 17.93
CA GLY A 15 21.29 -4.27 16.52
C GLY A 15 20.08 -4.48 15.61
N ILE A 16 19.60 -3.37 15.04
CA ILE A 16 18.29 -3.23 14.40
C ILE A 16 18.14 -4.04 13.10
N LYS A 17 19.20 -4.16 12.29
CA LYS A 17 19.08 -4.70 10.92
C LYS A 17 18.74 -6.21 10.89
N ARG A 18 19.47 -7.05 11.63
CA ARG A 18 19.20 -8.50 11.70
C ARG A 18 17.95 -8.81 12.54
N GLY A 19 17.73 -8.06 13.62
CA GLY A 19 16.58 -8.24 14.51
C GLY A 19 15.25 -8.02 13.80
N ILE A 20 15.09 -6.92 13.05
CA ILE A 20 13.85 -6.62 12.31
C ILE A 20 13.56 -7.71 11.26
N MET A 21 14.57 -8.14 10.50
CA MET A 21 14.37 -9.17 9.47
C MET A 21 13.96 -10.52 10.08
N LEU A 22 14.60 -10.94 11.17
CA LEU A 22 14.26 -12.19 11.86
C LEU A 22 12.84 -12.13 12.44
N LEU A 23 12.50 -11.06 13.14
CA LEU A 23 11.19 -10.90 13.77
C LEU A 23 10.08 -10.80 12.71
N SER A 24 10.34 -10.10 11.60
CA SER A 24 9.41 -10.01 10.47
C SER A 24 9.19 -11.37 9.79
N ASN A 25 10.25 -12.13 9.52
CA ASN A 25 10.14 -13.45 8.90
C ASN A 25 9.41 -14.46 9.81
N ILE A 26 9.70 -14.44 11.12
CA ILE A 26 8.96 -15.26 12.10
C ILE A 26 7.49 -14.83 12.15
N ASN A 27 7.21 -13.53 12.23
CA ASN A 27 5.85 -13.03 12.23
C ASN A 27 5.10 -13.43 10.95
N MET A 28 5.72 -13.32 9.78
CA MET A 28 5.12 -13.77 8.52
C MET A 28 4.88 -15.28 8.49
N GLY A 29 5.83 -16.08 9.00
CA GLY A 29 5.64 -17.52 9.15
C GLY A 29 4.47 -17.87 10.09
N LEU A 30 4.33 -17.13 11.19
CA LEU A 30 3.22 -17.29 12.14
C LEU A 30 1.87 -16.89 11.52
N VAL A 31 1.83 -15.76 10.82
CA VAL A 31 0.63 -15.25 10.12
C VAL A 31 0.15 -16.27 9.09
N VAL A 32 1.06 -16.76 8.23
CA VAL A 32 0.73 -17.77 7.22
C VAL A 32 0.35 -19.10 7.85
N GLY A 33 1.12 -19.56 8.85
CA GLY A 33 0.84 -20.80 9.57
C GLY A 33 -0.52 -20.78 10.27
N LEU A 34 -0.87 -19.65 10.89
CA LEU A 34 -2.15 -19.46 11.55
C LEU A 34 -3.29 -19.41 10.52
N ALA A 35 -3.12 -18.68 9.42
CA ALA A 35 -4.11 -18.62 8.34
C ALA A 35 -4.37 -20.01 7.74
N LEU A 36 -3.31 -20.80 7.49
CA LEU A 36 -3.43 -22.18 7.00
C LEU A 36 -4.10 -23.10 8.03
N PHE A 37 -3.75 -22.98 9.31
CA PHE A 37 -4.39 -23.74 10.37
C PHE A 37 -5.90 -23.48 10.41
N VAL A 38 -6.32 -22.21 10.37
CA VAL A 38 -7.74 -21.83 10.36
C VAL A 38 -8.42 -22.29 9.07
N LEU A 39 -7.75 -22.19 7.93
CA LEU A 39 -8.31 -22.62 6.64
C LEU A 39 -8.54 -24.14 6.59
N ILE A 40 -7.65 -24.94 7.18
CA ILE A 40 -7.74 -26.41 7.21
C ILE A 40 -8.72 -26.89 8.28
N THR A 41 -8.75 -26.25 9.45
CA THR A 41 -9.63 -26.65 10.57
C THR A 41 -11.03 -26.08 10.47
N GLY A 42 -11.19 -24.95 9.78
CA GLY A 42 -12.46 -24.30 9.50
C GLY A 42 -13.17 -24.84 8.26
N PRO A 43 -14.29 -24.22 7.86
CA PRO A 43 -15.08 -24.67 6.71
C PRO A 43 -14.43 -24.22 5.39
N THR A 44 -13.36 -24.92 4.96
CA THR A 44 -12.50 -24.53 3.82
C THR A 44 -13.29 -24.16 2.56
N LEU A 45 -14.24 -25.01 2.15
CA LEU A 45 -15.02 -24.77 0.92
C LEU A 45 -15.87 -23.50 1.02
N PHE A 46 -16.49 -23.27 2.19
CA PHE A 46 -17.26 -22.05 2.43
C PHE A 46 -16.37 -20.81 2.42
N LEU A 47 -15.17 -20.87 3.03
CA LEU A 47 -14.21 -19.77 3.02
C LEU A 47 -13.73 -19.45 1.59
N LEU A 48 -13.46 -20.48 0.78
CA LEU A 48 -13.05 -20.32 -0.61
C LEU A 48 -14.16 -19.74 -1.48
N ASP A 49 -15.42 -20.09 -1.23
CA ASP A 49 -16.59 -19.51 -1.92
C ASP A 49 -16.85 -18.06 -1.48
N LEU A 50 -16.54 -17.74 -0.23
CA LEU A 50 -16.73 -16.39 0.30
C LEU A 50 -15.73 -15.38 -0.28
N LEU A 51 -14.50 -15.80 -0.61
CA LEU A 51 -13.49 -14.92 -1.20
C LEU A 51 -13.99 -14.18 -2.48
N PRO A 52 -14.41 -14.86 -3.55
CA PRO A 52 -14.94 -14.19 -4.74
C PRO A 52 -16.23 -13.41 -4.43
N THR A 53 -17.07 -13.93 -3.52
CA THR A 53 -18.32 -13.28 -3.12
C THR A 53 -18.08 -11.94 -2.43
N SER A 54 -17.12 -11.86 -1.50
CA SER A 54 -16.75 -10.63 -0.80
C SER A 54 -16.15 -9.59 -1.76
N ILE A 55 -15.34 -10.03 -2.71
CA ILE A 55 -14.78 -9.13 -3.74
C ILE A 55 -15.91 -8.56 -4.60
N TYR A 56 -16.83 -9.41 -5.08
CA TYR A 56 -17.98 -8.97 -5.86
C TYR A 56 -18.87 -7.99 -5.08
N ALA A 57 -19.22 -8.34 -3.84
CA ALA A 57 -20.05 -7.51 -2.98
C ALA A 57 -19.41 -6.15 -2.67
N PHE A 58 -18.08 -6.09 -2.53
CA PHE A 58 -17.36 -4.83 -2.38
C PHE A 58 -17.55 -3.92 -3.61
N PHE A 59 -17.38 -4.46 -4.82
CA PHE A 59 -17.55 -3.66 -6.05
C PHE A 59 -18.99 -3.26 -6.31
N GLU A 60 -19.95 -4.13 -5.98
CA GLU A 60 -21.38 -3.83 -6.07
C GLU A 60 -21.77 -2.65 -5.16
N ASN A 61 -21.24 -2.63 -3.93
CA ASN A 61 -21.59 -1.62 -2.93
C ASN A 61 -20.62 -0.43 -2.90
N LEU A 62 -19.59 -0.41 -3.74
CA LEU A 62 -18.50 0.57 -3.69
C LEU A 62 -19.02 2.01 -3.72
N LEU A 63 -19.87 2.35 -4.69
CA LEU A 63 -20.39 3.71 -4.82
C LEU A 63 -21.31 4.08 -3.65
N ALA A 64 -22.13 3.14 -3.18
CA ALA A 64 -22.98 3.36 -2.03
C ALA A 64 -22.17 3.63 -0.75
N MET A 65 -21.07 2.91 -0.54
CA MET A 65 -20.17 3.09 0.61
C MET A 65 -19.40 4.43 0.55
N LEU A 66 -19.04 4.91 -0.64
CA LEU A 66 -18.37 6.20 -0.83
C LEU A 66 -19.29 7.40 -0.57
N GLU A 67 -20.61 7.24 -0.72
CA GLU A 67 -21.57 8.32 -0.51
C GLU A 67 -21.87 8.55 0.98
N VAL A 68 -21.75 7.51 1.81
CA VAL A 68 -22.18 7.56 3.22
C VAL A 68 -21.36 8.61 3.97
N ASN A 69 -22.06 9.61 4.53
CA ASN A 69 -21.44 10.70 5.26
C ASN A 69 -22.26 11.07 6.52
N ALA A 70 -21.62 11.78 7.45
CA ALA A 70 -22.22 12.14 8.75
C ALA A 70 -23.46 13.05 8.65
N SER A 71 -23.71 13.68 7.51
CA SER A 71 -24.86 14.57 7.34
C SER A 71 -26.17 13.82 7.05
N GLN A 72 -26.10 12.52 6.73
CA GLN A 72 -27.24 11.68 6.38
C GLN A 72 -27.96 11.07 7.61
N GLY A 73 -28.51 11.90 8.51
CA GLY A 73 -29.36 11.46 9.64
C GLY A 73 -28.62 10.83 10.84
N GLU A 74 -29.28 10.76 12.00
CA GLU A 74 -28.63 10.42 13.30
C GLU A 74 -28.01 9.02 13.34
N VAL A 75 -28.74 7.97 12.97
CA VAL A 75 -28.25 6.57 13.10
C VAL A 75 -27.10 6.26 12.12
N LYS A 76 -27.12 6.80 10.90
CA LYS A 76 -25.99 6.66 9.96
C LYS A 76 -24.81 7.52 10.38
N SER A 77 -25.06 8.68 10.96
CA SER A 77 -24.00 9.58 11.44
C SER A 77 -23.15 8.93 12.53
N GLU A 78 -23.77 8.23 13.50
CA GLU A 78 -23.02 7.53 14.56
C GLU A 78 -22.10 6.45 14.00
N PHE A 79 -22.60 5.59 13.09
CA PHE A 79 -21.79 4.55 12.46
C PHE A 79 -20.64 5.12 11.61
N VAL A 80 -20.93 6.12 10.77
CA VAL A 80 -19.91 6.77 9.93
C VAL A 80 -18.84 7.43 10.79
N THR A 81 -19.24 8.07 11.88
CA THR A 81 -18.32 8.71 12.82
C THR A 81 -17.47 7.65 13.51
N ALA A 82 -18.08 6.64 14.13
CA ALA A 82 -17.40 5.61 14.92
C ALA A 82 -16.44 4.75 14.09
N TRP A 83 -16.77 4.43 12.84
CA TRP A 83 -15.98 3.52 12.02
C TRP A 83 -15.28 4.23 10.86
N THR A 84 -16.05 4.81 9.95
CA THR A 84 -15.51 5.30 8.66
C THR A 84 -14.53 6.45 8.89
N MET A 85 -14.94 7.49 9.64
CA MET A 85 -14.07 8.63 9.95
C MET A 85 -12.88 8.23 10.81
N LEU A 86 -13.08 7.32 11.78
CA LEU A 86 -11.98 6.81 12.61
C LEU A 86 -10.90 6.13 11.76
N PHE A 87 -11.29 5.24 10.84
CA PHE A 87 -10.34 4.57 9.95
C PHE A 87 -9.67 5.54 8.98
N TRP A 88 -10.41 6.49 8.40
CA TRP A 88 -9.81 7.55 7.57
C TRP A 88 -8.77 8.36 8.35
N ALA A 89 -9.11 8.81 9.56
CA ALA A 89 -8.20 9.55 10.41
C ALA A 89 -6.95 8.74 10.78
N TRP A 90 -7.14 7.46 11.13
CA TRP A 90 -6.04 6.53 11.38
C TRP A 90 -5.10 6.44 10.17
N TRP A 91 -5.63 6.06 9.00
CA TRP A 91 -4.81 5.85 7.80
C TRP A 91 -4.07 7.10 7.36
N ILE A 92 -4.72 8.26 7.43
CA ILE A 92 -4.10 9.56 7.15
C ILE A 92 -2.94 9.83 8.11
N SER A 93 -3.13 9.61 9.40
CA SER A 93 -2.10 9.80 10.43
C SER A 93 -0.88 8.90 10.23
N TRP A 94 -1.07 7.66 9.75
CA TRP A 94 0.02 6.70 9.54
C TRP A 94 0.67 6.80 8.16
N SER A 95 0.05 7.52 7.23
CA SER A 95 0.52 7.64 5.84
C SER A 95 1.98 8.13 5.70
N PRO A 96 2.54 9.03 6.53
CA PRO A 96 3.93 9.47 6.36
C PRO A 96 4.94 8.33 6.63
N PHE A 97 4.65 7.48 7.63
CA PHE A 97 5.51 6.37 8.01
C PHE A 97 5.44 5.24 6.98
N VAL A 98 4.21 4.86 6.59
CA VAL A 98 3.97 3.82 5.58
C VAL A 98 4.53 4.25 4.23
N GLY A 99 4.32 5.51 3.83
CA GLY A 99 4.83 6.07 2.58
C GLY A 99 6.36 6.04 2.51
N MET A 100 7.06 6.41 3.57
CA MET A 100 8.53 6.35 3.59
C MET A 100 9.07 4.92 3.55
N PHE A 101 8.43 3.98 4.25
CA PHE A 101 8.80 2.57 4.19
C PHE A 101 8.61 2.00 2.79
N ILE A 102 7.41 2.20 2.21
CA ILE A 102 7.06 1.73 0.87
C ILE A 102 7.98 2.35 -0.20
N ALA A 103 8.31 3.64 -0.09
CA ALA A 103 9.24 4.29 -1.01
C ALA A 103 10.64 3.65 -0.97
N LYS A 104 11.17 3.35 0.22
CA LYS A 104 12.50 2.74 0.38
C LYS A 104 12.62 1.34 -0.22
N ILE A 105 11.56 0.53 -0.11
CA ILE A 105 11.56 -0.83 -0.68
C ILE A 105 11.18 -0.87 -2.17
N SER A 106 10.81 0.27 -2.76
CA SER A 106 10.33 0.36 -4.15
C SER A 106 11.32 1.06 -5.10
N LYS A 107 12.60 1.18 -4.70
CA LYS A 107 13.65 1.74 -5.56
C LYS A 107 13.76 0.91 -6.85
N GLY A 108 13.81 1.57 -8.01
CA GLY A 108 13.89 0.91 -9.32
C GLY A 108 12.57 0.39 -9.90
N CYS A 109 11.45 0.49 -9.18
CA CYS A 109 10.13 0.09 -9.70
C CYS A 109 9.51 1.16 -10.60
N THR A 110 8.86 0.75 -11.69
CA THR A 110 8.04 1.69 -12.48
C THR A 110 6.84 2.19 -11.66
N ILE A 111 6.41 3.43 -11.87
CA ILE A 111 5.24 4.01 -11.17
C ILE A 111 3.99 3.13 -11.34
N ARG A 112 3.79 2.54 -12.53
CA ARG A 112 2.64 1.67 -12.80
C ARG A 112 2.69 0.38 -11.98
N GLN A 113 3.85 -0.28 -11.93
CA GLN A 113 4.04 -1.48 -11.12
C GLN A 113 3.90 -1.16 -9.64
N PHE A 114 4.51 -0.07 -9.19
CA PHE A 114 4.42 0.42 -7.82
C PHE A 114 2.97 0.60 -7.37
N VAL A 115 2.17 1.40 -8.09
CA VAL A 115 0.77 1.66 -7.74
C VAL A 115 -0.05 0.38 -7.75
N THR A 116 0.16 -0.48 -8.76
CA THR A 116 -0.60 -1.73 -8.89
C THR A 116 -0.31 -2.67 -7.72
N VAL A 117 0.95 -2.85 -7.35
CA VAL A 117 1.35 -3.75 -6.25
C VAL A 117 0.90 -3.20 -4.89
N VAL A 118 1.12 -1.91 -4.63
CA VAL A 118 0.78 -1.27 -3.36
C VAL A 118 -0.73 -1.26 -3.10
N VAL A 119 -1.55 -1.20 -4.15
CA VAL A 119 -3.00 -1.28 -4.02
C VAL A 119 -3.46 -2.74 -3.95
N LEU A 120 -3.10 -3.58 -4.92
CA LEU A 120 -3.70 -4.90 -5.04
C LEU A 120 -3.22 -5.89 -3.98
N VAL A 121 -1.91 -5.91 -3.67
CA VAL A 121 -1.36 -6.94 -2.78
C VAL A 121 -1.91 -6.79 -1.35
N PRO A 122 -1.86 -5.62 -0.70
CA PRO A 122 -2.44 -5.45 0.62
C PRO A 122 -3.95 -5.66 0.63
N SER A 123 -4.69 -5.17 -0.37
CA SER A 123 -6.14 -5.36 -0.43
C SER A 123 -6.54 -6.84 -0.50
N LEU A 124 -5.87 -7.64 -1.33
CA LEU A 124 -6.14 -9.08 -1.42
C LEU A 124 -5.80 -9.81 -0.13
N ILE A 125 -4.67 -9.47 0.50
CA ILE A 125 -4.28 -10.04 1.80
C ILE A 125 -5.30 -9.66 2.88
N SER A 126 -5.77 -8.40 2.91
CA SER A 126 -6.79 -7.97 3.85
C SER A 126 -8.11 -8.72 3.65
N VAL A 127 -8.59 -8.85 2.42
CA VAL A 127 -9.81 -9.63 2.13
C VAL A 127 -9.65 -11.08 2.58
N ALA A 128 -8.53 -11.72 2.23
CA ALA A 128 -8.26 -13.09 2.65
C ALA A 128 -8.22 -13.23 4.18
N TRP A 129 -7.59 -12.27 4.86
CA TRP A 129 -7.51 -12.25 6.32
C TRP A 129 -8.89 -12.11 6.98
N TYR A 130 -9.71 -11.16 6.53
CA TYR A 130 -11.06 -10.99 7.05
C TYR A 130 -11.92 -12.23 6.80
N VAL A 131 -11.88 -12.80 5.60
CA VAL A 131 -12.65 -14.01 5.29
C VAL A 131 -12.20 -15.18 6.17
N ILE A 132 -10.89 -15.44 6.29
CA ILE A 132 -10.39 -16.58 7.06
C ILE A 132 -10.68 -16.42 8.57
N PHE A 133 -10.39 -15.26 9.15
CA PHE A 133 -10.45 -15.11 10.61
C PHE A 133 -11.80 -14.64 11.12
N PHE A 134 -12.40 -13.63 10.49
CA PHE A 134 -13.61 -13.02 11.03
C PHE A 134 -14.81 -13.95 10.89
N VAL A 135 -14.95 -14.60 9.74
CA VAL A 135 -16.05 -15.51 9.44
C VAL A 135 -15.93 -16.79 10.27
N THR A 136 -14.72 -17.35 10.37
CA THR A 136 -14.49 -18.54 11.19
C THR A 136 -14.70 -18.25 12.69
N ALA A 137 -14.36 -17.05 13.15
CA ALA A 137 -14.62 -16.63 14.53
C ALA A 137 -16.12 -16.54 14.82
N GLU A 138 -16.92 -16.00 13.89
CA GLU A 138 -18.37 -15.95 14.01
C GLU A 138 -18.99 -17.36 14.07
N ASP A 139 -18.61 -18.24 13.13
CA ASP A 139 -19.13 -19.61 13.06
C ASP A 139 -18.78 -20.40 14.34
N SER A 140 -17.53 -20.30 14.79
CA SER A 140 -17.07 -20.94 16.03
C SER A 140 -17.84 -20.46 17.26
N ALA A 141 -18.13 -19.16 17.35
CA ALA A 141 -18.89 -18.60 18.48
C ALA A 141 -20.32 -19.18 18.53
N THR A 142 -21.01 -19.26 17.39
CA THR A 142 -22.37 -19.80 17.34
C THR A 142 -22.41 -21.31 17.64
N VAL A 143 -21.42 -22.07 17.18
CA VAL A 143 -21.31 -23.52 17.45
C VAL A 143 -21.02 -23.79 18.93
N VAL A 144 -20.12 -23.02 19.55
CA VAL A 144 -19.80 -23.16 20.99
C VAL A 144 -21.02 -22.81 21.85
N MET A 145 -21.69 -21.69 21.59
CA MET A 145 -22.91 -21.34 22.35
C MET A 145 -24.05 -22.36 22.12
N GLY A 146 -24.17 -22.86 20.89
CA GLY A 146 -25.13 -23.90 20.54
C GLY A 146 -24.87 -25.23 21.24
N SER A 147 -23.60 -25.62 21.42
CA SER A 147 -23.22 -26.87 22.10
C SER A 147 -23.41 -26.76 23.62
N MET A 148 -23.07 -25.61 24.23
CA MET A 148 -23.34 -25.33 25.64
C MET A 148 -24.85 -25.37 25.95
N SER A 149 -25.68 -24.91 25.01
CA SER A 149 -27.14 -24.91 25.14
C SER A 149 -27.79 -26.28 24.92
N GLN A 150 -27.01 -27.29 24.50
CA GLN A 150 -27.49 -28.65 24.19
C GLN A 150 -26.67 -29.71 24.92
N SER A 151 -26.27 -29.43 26.17
CA SER A 151 -25.56 -30.37 27.05
C SER A 151 -24.22 -30.88 26.50
N GLY A 152 -23.46 -30.03 25.80
CA GLY A 152 -22.13 -30.38 25.29
C GLY A 152 -22.13 -31.18 23.99
N ARG A 153 -23.22 -31.12 23.22
CA ARG A 153 -23.34 -31.83 21.94
C ARG A 153 -22.32 -31.30 20.92
N ALA A 154 -21.50 -32.18 20.36
CA ALA A 154 -20.43 -31.83 19.40
C ALA A 154 -20.92 -31.13 18.12
N ALA A 155 -22.16 -31.43 17.69
CA ALA A 155 -22.82 -30.75 16.58
C ALA A 155 -24.19 -30.22 17.04
N PRO A 156 -24.33 -28.91 17.34
CA PRO A 156 -25.59 -28.33 17.77
C PRO A 156 -26.66 -28.39 16.68
N THR A 157 -27.93 -28.52 17.08
CA THR A 157 -29.05 -28.49 16.13
C THR A 157 -29.18 -27.11 15.47
N LYS A 158 -29.39 -27.09 14.15
CA LYS A 158 -29.56 -25.87 13.33
C LYS A 158 -30.46 -24.79 13.95
N PRO A 159 -31.64 -25.07 14.52
CA PRO A 159 -32.49 -24.04 15.12
C PRO A 159 -31.82 -23.33 16.30
N VAL A 160 -31.05 -24.05 17.13
CA VAL A 160 -30.36 -23.45 18.28
C VAL A 160 -29.17 -22.60 17.83
N THR A 161 -28.42 -23.04 16.81
CA THR A 161 -27.37 -22.22 16.19
C THR A 161 -27.93 -20.93 15.58
N ILE A 162 -29.09 -21.01 14.92
CA ILE A 162 -29.79 -19.83 14.38
C ILE A 162 -30.21 -18.87 15.49
N VAL A 163 -30.72 -19.37 16.62
CA VAL A 163 -31.08 -18.54 17.79
C VAL A 163 -29.86 -17.78 18.32
N TRP A 164 -28.71 -18.45 18.45
CA TRP A 164 -27.49 -17.80 18.91
C TRP A 164 -26.88 -16.83 17.90
N GLY A 165 -26.92 -17.17 16.60
CA GLY A 165 -26.52 -16.24 15.53
C GLY A 165 -27.40 -14.99 15.53
N ALA A 166 -28.72 -15.14 15.64
CA ALA A 166 -29.66 -14.03 15.75
C ALA A 166 -29.45 -13.20 17.03
N ALA A 167 -29.16 -13.85 18.16
CA ALA A 167 -28.87 -13.17 19.42
C ALA A 167 -27.58 -12.35 19.34
N LEU A 168 -26.50 -12.90 18.76
CA LEU A 168 -25.25 -12.17 18.52
C LEU A 168 -25.46 -10.98 17.58
N GLY A 169 -26.22 -11.17 16.49
CA GLY A 169 -26.59 -10.09 15.57
C GLY A 169 -27.41 -8.99 16.26
N LEU A 170 -28.39 -9.35 17.10
CA LEU A 170 -29.18 -8.40 17.88
C LEU A 170 -28.34 -7.66 18.92
N ILE A 171 -27.39 -8.33 19.58
CA ILE A 171 -26.46 -7.68 20.51
C ILE A 171 -25.53 -6.72 19.75
N ALA A 172 -25.04 -7.10 18.57
CA ALA A 172 -24.22 -6.21 17.74
C ALA A 172 -25.01 -4.96 17.33
N ILE A 173 -26.26 -5.13 16.87
CA ILE A 173 -27.17 -4.00 16.56
C ILE A 173 -27.41 -3.16 17.82
N PHE A 174 -27.68 -3.79 18.96
CA PHE A 174 -27.90 -3.08 20.22
C PHE A 174 -26.66 -2.31 20.66
N LEU A 175 -25.45 -2.88 20.55
CA LEU A 175 -24.20 -2.20 20.87
C LEU A 175 -23.89 -1.07 19.90
N LEU A 176 -24.30 -1.17 18.64
CA LEU A 176 -24.22 -0.06 17.68
C LEU A 176 -25.19 1.06 18.03
N LEU A 177 -26.37 0.74 18.58
CA LEU A 177 -27.38 1.73 19.00
C LEU A 177 -27.15 2.28 20.41
N ALA A 178 -26.50 1.52 21.28
CA ALA A 178 -26.22 1.85 22.68
C ALA A 178 -24.79 2.35 22.91
N GLY A 179 -23.92 2.23 21.91
CA GLY A 179 -22.49 2.53 21.95
C GLY A 179 -22.12 4.01 22.04
N GLY A 180 -23.05 4.87 22.46
CA GLY A 180 -22.90 6.31 22.56
C GLY A 180 -21.71 6.84 23.39
N GLU A 181 -21.73 8.16 23.61
CA GLU A 181 -20.60 9.10 23.69
C GLU A 181 -19.40 8.89 24.67
N ASN A 182 -19.26 7.82 25.46
CA ASN A 182 -18.50 7.96 26.73
C ASN A 182 -17.20 7.15 26.95
N ALA A 183 -16.63 6.46 25.95
CA ALA A 183 -15.29 5.87 26.12
C ALA A 183 -14.38 5.96 24.88
N LEU A 184 -14.92 5.73 23.68
CA LEU A 184 -14.15 5.85 22.42
C LEU A 184 -14.09 7.28 21.88
N SER A 185 -15.03 8.13 22.27
CA SER A 185 -15.17 9.50 21.74
C SER A 185 -13.93 10.36 22.01
N GLY A 186 -13.31 10.23 23.18
CA GLY A 186 -12.10 10.99 23.54
C GLY A 186 -10.91 10.59 22.67
N LEU A 187 -10.65 9.29 22.51
CA LEU A 187 -9.59 8.77 21.63
C LEU A 187 -9.85 9.10 20.17
N GLN A 188 -11.09 8.94 19.72
CA GLN A 188 -11.51 9.24 18.36
C GLN A 188 -11.39 10.72 18.03
N SER A 189 -11.83 11.61 18.93
CA SER A 189 -11.74 13.06 18.74
C SER A 189 -10.30 13.53 18.62
N ILE A 190 -9.40 12.97 19.44
CA ILE A 190 -7.97 13.25 19.36
C ILE A 190 -7.40 12.74 18.02
N MET A 191 -7.74 11.52 17.62
CA MET A 191 -7.27 10.94 16.36
C MET A 191 -7.73 11.75 15.14
N VAL A 192 -9.02 12.14 15.10
CA VAL A 192 -9.58 12.98 14.04
C VAL A 192 -8.90 14.36 14.04
N ALA A 193 -8.75 15.00 15.20
CA ALA A 193 -8.08 16.29 15.33
C ALA A 193 -6.61 16.25 14.86
N CYS A 194 -5.88 15.18 15.20
CA CYS A 194 -4.50 14.98 14.75
C CYS A 194 -4.42 14.70 13.24
N SER A 195 -5.41 14.04 12.64
CA SER A 195 -5.39 13.69 11.21
C SER A 195 -5.67 14.87 10.28
N LEU A 196 -6.45 15.86 10.70
CA LEU A 196 -6.81 17.05 9.90
C LEU A 196 -5.61 17.82 9.31
N PRO A 197 -4.58 18.21 10.08
CA PRO A 197 -3.41 18.87 9.50
C PRO A 197 -2.65 17.96 8.53
N PHE A 198 -2.57 16.65 8.80
CA PHE A 198 -1.94 15.70 7.88
C PHE A 198 -2.73 15.55 6.58
N ALA A 199 -4.06 15.61 6.62
CA ALA A 199 -4.89 15.59 5.42
C ALA A 199 -4.54 16.77 4.48
N LEU A 200 -4.37 17.98 5.03
CA LEU A 200 -3.94 19.15 4.26
C LEU A 200 -2.54 18.95 3.65
N ILE A 201 -1.61 18.37 4.41
CA ILE A 201 -0.26 18.04 3.91
C ILE A 201 -0.36 17.04 2.76
N ILE A 202 -1.16 15.98 2.87
CA ILE A 202 -1.36 14.98 1.81
C ILE A 202 -1.93 15.64 0.56
N ILE A 203 -2.94 16.50 0.68
CA ILE A 203 -3.51 17.24 -0.46
C ILE A 203 -2.43 18.11 -1.13
N GLY A 204 -1.63 18.82 -0.33
CA GLY A 204 -0.50 19.61 -0.84
C GLY A 204 0.55 18.75 -1.56
N MET A 205 0.89 17.58 -1.00
CA MET A 205 1.81 16.61 -1.59
C MET A 205 1.26 16.04 -2.90
N MET A 206 -0.03 15.73 -2.99
CA MET A 206 -0.68 15.26 -4.22
C MET A 206 -0.56 16.29 -5.34
N VAL A 207 -0.81 17.58 -5.04
CA VAL A 207 -0.67 18.66 -6.02
C VAL A 207 0.79 18.87 -6.42
N SER A 208 1.70 18.88 -5.45
CA SER A 208 3.14 19.02 -5.70
C SER A 208 3.67 17.87 -6.58
N TRP A 209 3.30 16.64 -6.26
CA TRP A 209 3.68 15.45 -7.01
C TRP A 209 3.09 15.44 -8.42
N ALA A 210 1.81 15.79 -8.58
CA ALA A 210 1.18 15.89 -9.90
C ALA A 210 1.88 16.92 -10.80
N LYS A 211 2.30 18.07 -10.24
CA LYS A 211 3.11 19.06 -10.96
C LYS A 211 4.50 18.49 -11.30
N ASN A 212 5.13 17.80 -10.36
CA ASN A 212 6.45 17.20 -10.56
C ASN A 212 6.45 16.16 -11.68
N LEU A 213 5.44 15.29 -11.75
CA LEU A 213 5.29 14.31 -12.82
C LEU A 213 5.20 14.95 -14.23
N GLY A 214 4.62 16.16 -14.32
CA GLY A 214 4.54 16.93 -15.56
C GLY A 214 5.90 17.44 -16.04
N ASN A 215 6.85 17.63 -15.12
CA ASN A 215 8.17 18.20 -15.38
C ASN A 215 9.27 17.14 -15.54
N ILE A 216 8.92 15.84 -15.57
CA ILE A 216 9.89 14.76 -15.81
C ILE A 216 10.48 14.89 -17.23
N PRO A 217 11.81 14.72 -17.44
CA PRO A 217 12.45 14.85 -18.75
C PRO A 217 11.78 14.01 -19.85
N SER A 218 11.36 12.78 -19.53
CA SER A 218 10.67 11.90 -20.48
C SER A 218 9.29 12.43 -20.90
N THR A 219 8.56 13.10 -19.99
CA THR A 219 7.28 13.77 -20.28
C THR A 219 7.51 15.00 -21.17
N ILE A 220 8.51 15.81 -20.84
CA ILE A 220 8.88 17.00 -21.62
C ILE A 220 9.32 16.60 -23.02
N ARG A 221 10.17 15.58 -23.17
CA ARG A 221 10.62 15.06 -24.47
C ARG A 221 9.46 14.58 -25.34
N ARG A 222 8.47 13.89 -24.75
CA ARG A 222 7.25 13.45 -25.46
C ARG A 222 6.38 14.63 -25.89
N ALA A 223 6.20 15.63 -25.02
CA ALA A 223 5.40 16.82 -25.32
C ALA A 223 6.06 17.68 -26.41
N TYR A 224 7.38 17.85 -26.32
CA TYR A 224 8.19 18.55 -27.32
C TYR A 224 8.08 17.84 -28.67
N THR A 225 8.31 16.51 -28.72
CA THR A 225 8.25 15.72 -29.96
C THR A 225 6.90 15.88 -30.66
N ARG A 226 5.78 15.76 -29.92
CA ARG A 226 4.44 15.97 -30.48
C ARG A 226 4.24 17.37 -31.04
N THR A 227 4.75 18.37 -30.34
CA THR A 227 4.62 19.78 -30.74
C THR A 227 5.47 20.08 -31.98
N ALA A 228 6.71 19.60 -32.02
CA ALA A 228 7.60 19.70 -33.16
C ALA A 228 7.01 19.00 -34.39
N LEU A 229 6.48 17.78 -34.22
CA LEU A 229 5.80 17.06 -35.31
C LEU A 229 4.59 17.87 -35.81
N THR A 230 3.71 18.33 -34.91
CA THR A 230 2.48 19.04 -35.29
C THR A 230 2.79 20.36 -36.01
N ARG A 231 3.78 21.12 -35.52
CA ARG A 231 4.21 22.37 -36.17
C ARG A 231 4.87 22.10 -37.52
N GLY A 232 5.72 21.08 -37.62
CA GLY A 232 6.35 20.67 -38.87
C GLY A 232 5.33 20.20 -39.91
N VAL A 233 4.37 19.35 -39.51
CA VAL A 233 3.24 18.91 -40.35
C VAL A 233 2.46 20.13 -40.86
N ARG A 234 2.09 21.04 -39.95
CA ARG A 234 1.29 22.22 -40.30
C ARG A 234 2.03 23.13 -41.28
N ARG A 235 3.32 23.37 -41.04
CA ARG A 235 4.18 24.15 -41.95
C ARG A 235 4.29 23.49 -43.32
N GLY A 236 4.48 22.18 -43.36
CA GLY A 236 4.54 21.40 -44.61
C GLY A 236 3.24 21.51 -45.41
N ILE A 237 2.08 21.42 -44.75
CA ILE A 237 0.77 21.62 -45.41
C ILE A 237 0.60 23.05 -45.90
N ASP A 238 0.99 24.05 -45.11
CA ASP A 238 0.87 25.46 -45.50
C ASP A 238 1.74 25.82 -46.73
N GLU A 239 2.91 25.20 -46.87
CA GLU A 239 3.86 25.48 -47.96
C GLU A 239 3.66 24.58 -49.20
N HIS A 240 3.28 23.32 -49.00
CA HIS A 240 3.25 22.29 -50.05
C HIS A 240 1.88 21.62 -50.24
N GLY A 241 0.86 22.00 -49.47
CA GLY A 241 -0.48 21.42 -49.55
C GLY A 241 -0.48 19.94 -49.16
N ASP A 242 -1.06 19.10 -50.02
CA ASP A 242 -1.13 17.64 -49.81
C ASP A 242 0.09 16.89 -50.38
N ASP A 243 0.95 17.55 -51.15
CA ASP A 243 2.05 16.94 -51.90
C ASP A 243 3.40 17.04 -51.14
N PHE A 244 3.44 16.58 -49.88
CA PHE A 244 4.69 16.55 -49.10
C PHE A 244 4.95 15.18 -48.43
N VAL A 245 6.22 14.88 -48.21
CA VAL A 245 6.69 13.67 -47.51
C VAL A 245 7.68 14.08 -46.42
N PHE A 246 7.64 13.37 -45.28
CA PHE A 246 8.62 13.56 -44.21
C PHE A 246 10.01 13.09 -44.64
N GLY A 247 10.94 14.03 -44.75
CA GLY A 247 12.38 13.77 -44.84
C GLY A 247 13.08 14.27 -43.58
N VAL A 248 14.03 13.49 -43.06
CA VAL A 248 14.93 13.95 -42.00
C VAL A 248 16.20 14.44 -42.69
N ALA A 249 16.49 15.72 -42.57
CA ALA A 249 17.72 16.33 -43.05
C ALA A 249 18.48 16.95 -41.87
N GLU A 250 19.81 16.86 -41.90
CA GLU A 250 20.66 17.55 -40.94
C GLU A 250 20.61 19.06 -41.22
N VAL A 251 20.29 19.85 -40.21
CA VAL A 251 20.21 21.31 -40.27
C VAL A 251 21.16 21.93 -39.25
N PRO A 252 21.64 23.17 -39.48
CA PRO A 252 22.42 23.90 -38.48
C PRO A 252 21.73 23.91 -37.11
N ALA A 253 22.52 23.89 -36.03
CA ALA A 253 22.02 23.74 -34.66
C ALA A 253 20.94 24.79 -34.28
N GLU A 254 21.01 25.99 -34.88
CA GLU A 254 20.09 27.11 -34.65
C GLU A 254 18.74 26.99 -35.38
N GLU A 255 18.59 26.05 -36.31
CA GLU A 255 17.36 25.83 -37.08
C GLU A 255 16.69 24.49 -36.77
N GLY A 256 17.41 23.59 -36.10
CA GLY A 256 16.91 22.29 -35.69
C GLY A 256 15.92 22.36 -34.53
N ALA A 257 15.36 21.20 -34.18
CA ALA A 257 14.49 21.06 -33.03
C ALA A 257 15.09 21.63 -31.72
N ARG A 258 16.41 21.54 -31.55
CA ARG A 258 17.12 22.07 -30.37
C ARG A 258 17.26 23.59 -30.32
N ALA A 259 16.95 24.32 -31.41
CA ALA A 259 17.16 25.76 -31.50
C ALA A 259 16.47 26.58 -30.41
N ASN A 260 15.27 26.16 -30.00
CA ASN A 260 14.44 26.88 -29.04
C ASN A 260 14.26 26.14 -27.70
N PHE A 261 14.84 24.95 -27.58
CA PHE A 261 14.69 24.09 -26.41
C PHE A 261 15.85 23.10 -26.36
N ASP A 262 16.76 23.31 -25.42
CA ASP A 262 17.85 22.37 -25.18
C ASP A 262 17.31 21.17 -24.38
N SER A 263 17.27 20.01 -25.03
CA SER A 263 16.80 18.77 -24.41
C SER A 263 17.81 18.14 -23.46
N ASP A 264 19.07 18.55 -23.55
CA ASP A 264 20.20 17.96 -22.84
C ASP A 264 20.73 18.91 -21.74
N ASP A 265 20.01 20.01 -21.47
CA ASP A 265 20.35 20.97 -20.42
C ASP A 265 20.45 20.24 -19.06
N PRO A 266 21.63 20.24 -18.41
CA PRO A 266 21.82 19.60 -17.12
C PRO A 266 20.83 20.10 -16.07
N ALA A 267 20.37 21.36 -16.14
CA ALA A 267 19.38 21.89 -15.20
C ALA A 267 18.02 21.14 -15.27
N LEU A 268 17.73 20.48 -16.40
CA LEU A 268 16.52 19.65 -16.57
C LEU A 268 16.70 18.24 -16.01
N THR A 269 17.93 17.74 -15.88
CA THR A 269 18.23 16.33 -15.52
C THR A 269 19.01 16.17 -14.22
N GLU A 270 19.68 17.20 -13.69
CA GLU A 270 20.54 17.15 -12.49
C GLU A 270 19.76 16.74 -11.23
N TRP A 271 18.47 17.07 -11.16
CA TRP A 271 17.60 16.63 -10.07
C TRP A 271 17.12 15.17 -10.21
N TYR A 272 17.30 14.56 -11.39
CA TYR A 272 16.85 13.21 -11.73
C TYR A 272 18.06 12.28 -11.81
N THR A 273 18.41 11.65 -10.71
CA THR A 273 19.36 10.54 -10.67
C THR A 273 18.71 9.30 -11.28
N ASP A 274 19.34 8.69 -12.29
CA ASP A 274 18.82 7.45 -12.86
C ASP A 274 19.07 6.32 -11.86
N ALA A 275 18.00 5.67 -11.38
CA ALA A 275 18.11 4.62 -10.37
C ALA A 275 18.90 3.37 -10.84
N VAL A 276 19.24 3.32 -12.13
CA VAL A 276 20.08 2.29 -12.75
C VAL A 276 21.56 2.54 -12.47
N GLU A 277 22.04 3.80 -12.51
CA GLU A 277 23.44 4.14 -12.18
C GLU A 277 23.74 3.79 -10.71
N ASP A 278 22.84 4.16 -9.79
CA ASP A 278 22.95 3.78 -8.37
C ASP A 278 22.97 2.25 -8.13
N ALA A 279 22.39 1.45 -9.05
CA ALA A 279 22.37 0.00 -8.95
C ALA A 279 23.66 -0.63 -9.49
N GLU A 280 24.21 -0.08 -10.57
CA GLU A 280 25.54 -0.45 -11.10
C GLU A 280 26.66 -0.06 -10.12
N ASP A 281 26.55 1.10 -9.47
CA ASP A 281 27.50 1.57 -8.45
C ASP A 281 27.41 0.72 -7.16
N ALA A 282 26.20 0.29 -6.76
CA ALA A 282 26.03 -0.61 -5.62
C ALA A 282 26.55 -2.04 -5.89
N GLU A 283 26.37 -2.57 -7.11
CA GLU A 283 26.91 -3.87 -7.49
C GLU A 283 28.44 -3.86 -7.62
N THR A 284 29.03 -2.73 -8.04
CA THR A 284 30.50 -2.55 -8.12
C THR A 284 31.13 -2.39 -6.73
N GLU A 285 30.51 -1.66 -5.80
CA GLU A 285 30.96 -1.59 -4.40
C GLU A 285 30.91 -2.96 -3.68
N ASP A 286 29.85 -3.75 -3.91
CA ASP A 286 29.72 -5.10 -3.31
C ASP A 286 30.74 -6.10 -3.91
N THR A 287 31.14 -5.95 -5.18
CA THR A 287 32.17 -6.80 -5.81
C THR A 287 33.60 -6.39 -5.44
N GLU A 288 33.89 -5.09 -5.31
CA GLU A 288 35.20 -4.62 -4.79
C GLU A 288 35.38 -4.97 -3.31
N GLY A 289 34.36 -4.80 -2.47
CA GLY A 289 34.41 -5.18 -1.05
C GLY A 289 34.60 -6.69 -0.84
N ALA A 290 34.02 -7.53 -1.70
CA ALA A 290 34.23 -8.98 -1.67
C ALA A 290 35.65 -9.38 -2.13
N ALA A 291 36.21 -8.69 -3.14
CA ALA A 291 37.56 -8.93 -3.62
C ALA A 291 38.63 -8.49 -2.59
N GLU A 292 38.42 -7.37 -1.90
CA GLU A 292 39.33 -6.86 -0.88
C GLU A 292 39.29 -7.72 0.40
N SER A 293 38.11 -8.24 0.76
CA SER A 293 37.96 -9.23 1.85
C SER A 293 38.63 -10.57 1.53
N ALA A 294 38.60 -11.02 0.28
CA ALA A 294 39.27 -12.25 -0.15
C ALA A 294 40.79 -12.09 -0.16
N ALA A 295 41.30 -10.95 -0.62
CA ALA A 295 42.73 -10.61 -0.61
C ALA A 295 43.30 -10.45 0.81
N ALA A 296 42.52 -9.89 1.74
CA ALA A 296 42.92 -9.78 3.15
C ALA A 296 42.99 -11.14 3.87
N THR A 297 42.17 -12.10 3.46
CA THR A 297 42.17 -13.46 4.05
C THR A 297 43.39 -14.26 3.58
N ASP A 298 43.76 -14.17 2.30
CA ASP A 298 44.93 -14.87 1.72
C ASP A 298 46.28 -14.28 2.21
N ALA A 299 46.32 -12.98 2.49
CA ALA A 299 47.48 -12.32 3.08
C ALA A 299 47.71 -12.71 4.55
N SER A 300 46.65 -13.02 5.31
CA SER A 300 46.77 -13.47 6.70
C SER A 300 47.31 -14.90 6.81
N ASP A 301 46.90 -15.81 5.92
CA ASP A 301 47.29 -17.22 5.96
C ASP A 301 48.75 -17.43 5.52
N THR A 302 49.27 -16.55 4.66
CA THR A 302 50.68 -16.60 4.21
C THR A 302 51.67 -16.12 5.28
N SER A 303 51.20 -15.38 6.29
CA SER A 303 52.05 -14.81 7.35
C SER A 303 52.26 -15.72 8.56
N GLU A 304 51.50 -16.81 8.69
CA GLU A 304 51.61 -17.79 9.78
C GLU A 304 52.48 -19.02 9.45
N GLN A 305 53.07 -19.09 8.23
CA GLN A 305 53.87 -20.23 7.77
C GLN A 305 55.38 -19.96 7.58
N LYS A 306 55.96 -18.92 8.18
CA LYS A 306 57.41 -18.68 8.14
C LYS A 306 58.06 -18.45 9.50
#